data_AF-A0A2T5M5X2-F1
#
_entry.id   AF-A0A2T5M5X2-F1
#
_cell.length_a   1.000
_cell.length_b   1.000
_cell.length_c   1.000
_cell.angle_alpha   90.00
_cell.angle_beta   90.00
_cell.angle_gamma   90.00
#
_symmetry.space_group_name_H-M   'P 1'
#
loop_
_entity.id
_entity.type
_entity.pdbx_description
1 polymer ?
#
loop_
_entity_poly.entity_id
_entity_poly.type
_entity_poly.pdbx_seq_one_letter_code
_entity_poly.pdbx_strand_id
1 'polypeptide(L)'
;MSALQTFMLVVEHDKPAAREIAERIAQDVESKKTTLIEIVQSLGAYINDEDPILRGKAVSYLTAVIRALPPKFLSRQQIQVLTTFFCDRIEDGGAVTGLDTLQKLDRFSKDMAQEVTTALFENFNTLQSRSQSQRFQVYQLLNELMFNHRAGTF
;
A
#
# COMPACT_ATOMS: atom_id res chain seq x y z
N MET A 1 10.89 -19.95 7.88
CA MET A 1 10.99 -18.72 7.07
C MET A 1 9.64 -18.01 7.17
N SER A 2 9.60 -16.72 7.47
CA SER A 2 8.32 -16.01 7.63
C SER A 2 7.60 -15.84 6.29
N ALA A 3 6.28 -15.57 6.31
CA ALA A 3 5.51 -15.32 5.10
C ALA A 3 6.06 -14.10 4.32
N LEU A 4 6.45 -13.05 5.04
CA LEU A 4 7.13 -11.87 4.50
C LEU A 4 8.42 -12.24 3.76
N GLN A 5 9.33 -12.99 4.40
CA GLN A 5 10.59 -13.41 3.78
C GLN A 5 10.34 -14.23 2.51
N THR A 6 9.37 -15.15 2.56
CA THR A 6 9.01 -15.97 1.41
C THR A 6 8.47 -15.11 0.27
N PHE A 7 7.60 -14.13 0.58
CA PHE A 7 7.08 -13.18 -0.40
C PHE A 7 8.20 -12.36 -1.05
N MET A 8 9.14 -11.83 -0.26
CA MET A 8 10.24 -11.00 -0.75
C MET A 8 11.17 -11.75 -1.71
N LEU A 9 11.30 -13.07 -1.57
CA LEU A 9 12.09 -13.91 -2.47
C LEU A 9 11.40 -14.11 -3.83
N VAL A 10 10.07 -14.14 -3.87
CA VAL A 10 9.32 -14.52 -5.08
C VAL A 10 8.70 -13.35 -5.83
N VAL A 11 8.48 -12.20 -5.19
CA VAL A 11 7.71 -11.07 -5.75
C VAL A 11 8.21 -10.54 -7.10
N GLU A 12 9.50 -10.68 -7.40
CA GLU A 12 10.10 -10.23 -8.66
C GLU A 12 10.06 -11.26 -9.79
N HIS A 13 10.08 -12.55 -9.46
CA HIS A 13 10.31 -13.63 -10.43
C HIS A 13 9.14 -14.63 -10.54
N ASP A 14 8.27 -14.69 -9.53
CA ASP A 14 7.09 -15.55 -9.47
C ASP A 14 5.91 -14.78 -8.83
N LYS A 15 5.26 -13.97 -9.67
CA LYS A 15 4.11 -13.14 -9.28
C LYS A 15 2.91 -14.00 -8.81
N PRO A 16 2.58 -15.14 -9.43
CA PRO A 16 1.56 -16.05 -8.92
C PRO A 16 1.86 -16.52 -7.49
N ALA A 17 3.07 -16.99 -7.19
CA ALA A 17 3.42 -17.41 -5.84
C ALA A 17 3.35 -16.28 -4.82
N ALA A 18 3.83 -15.07 -5.17
CA ALA A 18 3.67 -13.89 -4.31
C ALA A 18 2.20 -13.59 -4.00
N ARG A 19 1.34 -13.71 -5.01
CA ARG A 19 -0.11 -13.50 -4.85
C ARG A 19 -0.74 -14.54 -3.92
N GLU A 20 -0.42 -15.82 -4.09
CA GLU A 20 -0.92 -16.89 -3.23
C GLU A 20 -0.51 -16.69 -1.76
N ILE A 21 0.72 -16.24 -1.51
CA ILE A 21 1.19 -15.90 -0.17
C ILE A 21 0.34 -14.78 0.43
N ALA A 22 0.10 -13.70 -0.34
CA ALA A 22 -0.71 -12.58 0.12
C ALA A 22 -2.16 -12.97 0.39
N GLU A 23 -2.78 -13.78 -0.49
CA GLU A 23 -4.14 -14.28 -0.33
C GLU A 23 -4.27 -15.20 0.89
N ARG A 24 -3.30 -16.08 1.14
CA ARG A 24 -3.26 -16.90 2.35
C ARG A 24 -3.20 -16.04 3.62
N ILE A 25 -2.35 -15.02 3.62
CA ILE A 25 -2.22 -14.14 4.78
C ILE A 25 -3.48 -13.29 4.98
N ALA A 26 -4.12 -12.81 3.92
CA ALA A 26 -5.43 -12.17 4.01
C ALA A 26 -6.48 -13.10 4.64
N GLN A 27 -6.53 -14.37 4.25
CA GLN A 27 -7.41 -15.36 4.88
C GLN A 27 -7.08 -15.60 6.36
N ASP A 28 -5.79 -15.62 6.73
CA ASP A 28 -5.38 -15.75 8.13
C ASP A 28 -5.79 -14.52 8.96
N VAL A 29 -5.78 -13.32 8.37
CA VAL A 29 -6.30 -12.09 8.99
C VAL A 29 -7.82 -12.16 9.14
N GLU A 30 -8.55 -12.59 8.12
CA GLU A 30 -10.01 -12.74 8.15
C GLU A 30 -10.45 -13.77 9.18
N SER A 31 -9.75 -14.89 9.26
CA SER A 31 -10.00 -15.97 10.24
C SER A 31 -9.41 -15.70 11.62
N LYS A 32 -8.82 -14.50 11.84
CA LYS A 32 -8.22 -14.06 13.11
C LYS A 32 -7.09 -14.95 13.63
N LYS A 33 -6.42 -15.69 12.74
CA LYS A 33 -5.18 -16.44 13.06
C LYS A 33 -3.98 -15.50 13.17
N THR A 34 -4.04 -14.35 12.50
CA THR A 34 -3.10 -13.24 12.66
C THR A 34 -3.87 -11.91 12.60
N THR A 35 -3.20 -10.81 12.94
CA THR A 35 -3.78 -9.47 12.87
C THR A 35 -3.01 -8.58 11.90
N LEU A 36 -3.66 -7.54 11.40
CA LEU A 36 -3.00 -6.52 10.59
C LEU A 36 -1.83 -5.84 11.35
N ILE A 37 -1.95 -5.72 12.67
CA ILE A 37 -0.89 -5.16 13.53
C ILE A 37 0.34 -6.06 13.50
N GLU A 38 0.17 -7.37 13.66
CA GLU A 38 1.29 -8.34 13.59
C GLU A 38 1.97 -8.32 12.22
N ILE A 39 1.18 -8.16 11.14
CA ILE A 39 1.72 -8.00 9.79
C ILE A 39 2.59 -6.74 9.72
N VAL A 40 2.09 -5.58 10.15
CA VAL A 40 2.84 -4.32 10.14
C VAL A 40 4.10 -4.42 11.01
N GLN A 41 4.01 -5.05 12.19
CA GLN A 41 5.18 -5.28 13.06
C GLN A 41 6.23 -6.15 12.40
N SER A 42 5.83 -7.18 11.63
CA SER A 42 6.77 -8.04 10.90
C SER A 42 7.58 -7.30 9.84
N LEU A 43 7.07 -6.16 9.34
CA LEU A 43 7.78 -5.30 8.40
C LEU A 43 8.92 -4.52 9.07
N GLY A 44 8.89 -4.34 10.39
CA GLY A 44 9.77 -3.45 11.15
C GLY A 44 11.26 -3.67 10.88
N ALA A 45 11.67 -4.92 10.67
CA ALA A 45 13.05 -5.28 10.37
C ALA A 45 13.52 -4.87 8.95
N TYR A 46 12.58 -4.57 8.04
CA TYR A 46 12.86 -4.33 6.63
C TYR A 46 12.49 -2.92 6.17
N ILE A 47 11.54 -2.25 6.83
CA ILE A 47 11.10 -0.88 6.44
C ILE A 47 12.11 0.21 6.81
N ASN A 48 13.09 -0.11 7.66
CA ASN A 48 14.19 0.78 8.02
C ASN A 48 15.53 0.27 7.48
N ASP A 49 15.50 -0.67 6.54
CA ASP A 49 16.71 -1.15 5.87
C ASP A 49 17.30 -0.06 4.98
N GLU A 50 18.62 0.00 4.85
CA GLU A 50 19.30 0.96 3.98
C GLU A 50 19.00 0.71 2.50
N ASP A 51 18.73 -0.55 2.12
CA ASP A 51 18.40 -0.93 0.75
C ASP A 51 16.94 -0.56 0.38
N PRO A 52 16.72 0.39 -0.56
CA PRO A 52 15.39 0.76 -1.01
C PRO A 52 14.61 -0.40 -1.65
N ILE A 53 15.31 -1.40 -2.19
CA ILE A 53 14.69 -2.59 -2.80
C ILE A 53 14.06 -3.45 -1.70
N LEU A 54 14.77 -3.66 -0.58
CA LEU A 54 14.24 -4.42 0.55
C LEU A 54 13.05 -3.73 1.19
N ARG A 55 13.15 -2.41 1.41
CA ARG A 55 12.02 -1.60 1.91
C ARG A 55 10.81 -1.72 0.99
N GLY A 56 11.01 -1.54 -0.32
CA GLY A 56 9.96 -1.65 -1.33
C GLY A 56 9.30 -3.03 -1.39
N LYS A 57 10.07 -4.11 -1.24
CA LYS A 57 9.51 -5.48 -1.18
C LYS A 57 8.65 -5.69 0.07
N ALA A 58 9.06 -5.15 1.23
CA ALA A 58 8.31 -5.23 2.46
C ALA A 58 6.99 -4.43 2.40
N VAL A 59 7.04 -3.20 1.87
CA VAL A 59 5.83 -2.39 1.66
C VAL A 59 4.90 -3.03 0.63
N SER A 60 5.45 -3.60 -0.45
CA SER A 60 4.69 -4.34 -1.47
C SER A 60 3.97 -5.57 -0.92
N TYR A 61 4.55 -6.26 0.07
CA TYR A 61 3.89 -7.36 0.78
C TYR A 61 2.63 -6.88 1.50
N LEU A 62 2.72 -5.79 2.28
CA LEU A 62 1.56 -5.21 2.96
C LEU A 62 0.48 -4.79 1.95
N THR A 63 0.87 -4.12 0.87
CA THR A 63 -0.02 -3.75 -0.23
C THR A 63 -0.72 -4.96 -0.83
N ALA A 64 0.00 -6.06 -1.07
CA ALA A 64 -0.57 -7.28 -1.63
C ALA A 64 -1.60 -7.92 -0.70
N VAL A 65 -1.33 -7.96 0.61
CA VAL A 65 -2.28 -8.47 1.61
C VAL A 65 -3.54 -7.61 1.66
N ILE A 66 -3.40 -6.27 1.69
CA ILE A 66 -4.55 -5.35 1.73
C ILE A 66 -5.43 -5.51 0.49
N ARG A 67 -4.82 -5.69 -0.69
CA ARG A 67 -5.55 -5.92 -1.95
C ARG A 67 -6.32 -7.25 -1.97
N ALA A 68 -5.86 -8.24 -1.20
CA ALA A 68 -6.51 -9.54 -1.10
C ALA A 68 -7.63 -9.56 -0.05
N LEU A 69 -7.70 -8.58 0.85
CA LEU A 69 -8.77 -8.48 1.83
C LEU A 69 -10.11 -8.08 1.18
N PRO A 70 -11.25 -8.51 1.76
CA PRO A 70 -12.56 -8.06 1.31
C PRO A 70 -12.69 -6.53 1.41
N PRO A 71 -13.34 -5.84 0.44
CA PRO A 71 -13.43 -4.37 0.42
C PRO A 71 -14.03 -3.73 1.68
N LYS A 72 -14.88 -4.46 2.41
CA LYS A 72 -15.55 -3.99 3.63
C LYS A 72 -14.88 -4.45 4.93
N PHE A 73 -13.76 -5.17 4.83
CA PHE A 73 -13.07 -5.75 5.99
C PHE A 73 -12.45 -4.67 6.86
N LEU A 74 -11.75 -3.71 6.25
CA LEU A 74 -11.05 -2.66 6.98
C LEU A 74 -12.02 -1.63 7.60
N SER A 75 -11.76 -1.29 8.86
CA SER A 75 -12.42 -0.18 9.53
C SER A 75 -11.90 1.16 9.02
N ARG A 76 -12.67 2.24 9.22
CA ARG A 76 -12.22 3.60 8.86
C ARG A 76 -10.90 3.96 9.52
N GLN A 77 -10.72 3.59 10.79
CA GLN A 77 -9.50 3.86 11.54
C GLN A 77 -8.30 3.08 10.98
N GLN A 78 -8.50 1.81 10.58
CA GLN A 78 -7.45 1.01 9.95
C GLN A 78 -7.05 1.61 8.60
N ILE A 79 -8.03 2.05 7.80
CA ILE A 79 -7.75 2.74 6.52
C ILE A 79 -6.94 4.01 6.79
N GLN A 80 -7.32 4.82 7.78
CA GLN A 80 -6.57 6.04 8.13
C GLN A 80 -5.12 5.74 8.48
N VAL A 81 -4.88 4.78 9.38
CA VAL A 81 -3.52 4.40 9.80
C VAL A 81 -2.69 3.89 8.63
N LEU A 82 -3.29 3.08 7.75
CA LEU A 82 -2.62 2.58 6.55
C LEU A 82 -2.34 3.70 5.54
N THR A 83 -3.26 4.66 5.37
CA THR A 83 -3.03 5.84 4.53
C THR A 83 -1.82 6.61 5.01
N THR A 84 -1.77 6.98 6.30
CA THR A 84 -0.62 7.69 6.88
C THR A 84 0.67 6.89 6.72
N PHE A 85 0.64 5.59 7.00
CA PHE A 85 1.80 4.72 6.79
C PHE A 85 2.31 4.75 5.34
N PHE A 86 1.42 4.64 4.35
CA PHE A 86 1.84 4.68 2.95
C PHE A 86 2.24 6.08 2.47
N CYS A 87 1.69 7.15 3.05
CA CYS A 87 2.15 8.52 2.80
C CYS A 87 3.59 8.72 3.32
N ASP A 88 3.88 8.29 4.54
CA ASP A 88 5.23 8.35 5.13
C ASP A 88 6.25 7.52 4.33
N ARG A 89 5.77 6.48 3.64
CA ARG A 89 6.58 5.55 2.83
C ARG A 89 6.36 5.70 1.32
N ILE A 90 5.87 6.86 0.86
CA ILE A 90 5.46 7.05 -0.55
C ILE A 90 6.64 6.87 -1.53
N GLU A 91 7.86 7.08 -1.04
CA GLU A 91 9.12 6.87 -1.76
C GLU A 91 9.49 5.39 -1.95
N ASP A 92 8.93 4.48 -1.14
CA ASP A 92 9.18 3.05 -1.23
C ASP A 92 8.27 2.38 -2.28
N GLY A 93 8.77 1.26 -2.83
CA GLY A 93 8.02 0.43 -3.77
C GLY A 93 6.72 -0.11 -3.17
N GLY A 94 5.62 -0.05 -3.93
CA GLY A 94 4.31 -0.57 -3.51
C GLY A 94 3.45 0.39 -2.69
N ALA A 95 3.99 1.50 -2.18
CA ALA A 95 3.22 2.48 -1.42
C ALA A 95 2.14 3.18 -2.26
N VAL A 96 2.49 3.67 -3.44
CA VAL A 96 1.54 4.31 -4.39
C VAL A 96 0.40 3.35 -4.75
N THR A 97 0.69 2.07 -4.96
CA THR A 97 -0.33 1.04 -5.21
C THR A 97 -1.19 0.76 -3.98
N GLY A 98 -0.62 0.83 -2.78
CA GLY A 98 -1.34 0.75 -1.51
C GLY A 98 -2.35 1.89 -1.38
N LEU A 99 -1.92 3.12 -1.64
CA LEU A 99 -2.76 4.32 -1.62
C LEU A 99 -3.89 4.25 -2.65
N ASP A 100 -3.59 3.81 -3.88
CA ASP A 100 -4.62 3.59 -4.91
C ASP A 100 -5.63 2.51 -4.51
N THR A 101 -5.21 1.50 -3.75
CA THR A 101 -6.11 0.47 -3.22
C THR A 101 -7.02 1.06 -2.15
N LEU A 102 -6.47 1.82 -1.20
CA LEU A 102 -7.22 2.38 -0.07
C LEU A 102 -8.24 3.44 -0.50
N GLN A 103 -7.90 4.30 -1.48
CA GLN A 103 -8.78 5.39 -1.90
C GLN A 103 -10.08 4.92 -2.57
N LYS A 104 -10.11 3.64 -3.01
CA LYS A 104 -11.29 2.98 -3.61
C LYS A 104 -12.24 2.38 -2.58
N LEU A 105 -11.88 2.37 -1.29
CA LEU A 105 -12.70 1.78 -0.24
C LEU A 105 -13.77 2.78 0.25
N ASP A 106 -15.00 2.30 0.48
CA ASP A 106 -16.17 3.11 0.87
C ASP A 106 -15.94 4.04 2.08
N ARG A 107 -15.02 3.68 2.97
CA ARG A 107 -14.74 4.39 4.23
C ARG A 107 -13.55 5.37 4.13
N PHE A 108 -12.95 5.52 2.96
CA PHE A 108 -11.89 6.48 2.72
C PHE A 108 -12.46 7.91 2.72
N SER A 109 -11.92 8.79 3.56
CA SER A 109 -12.48 10.13 3.75
C SER A 109 -11.71 11.22 2.99
N LYS A 110 -12.34 12.37 2.81
CA LYS A 110 -11.74 13.55 2.16
C LYS A 110 -10.42 13.97 2.82
N ASP A 111 -10.33 13.91 4.15
CA ASP A 111 -9.10 14.23 4.88
C ASP A 111 -7.94 13.30 4.48
N MET A 112 -8.22 12.02 4.25
CA MET A 112 -7.23 11.05 3.76
C MET A 112 -6.85 11.36 2.31
N ALA A 113 -7.81 11.75 1.47
CA ALA A 113 -7.52 12.17 0.09
C ALA A 113 -6.59 13.40 0.06
N GLN A 114 -6.83 14.37 0.96
CA GLN A 114 -5.98 15.55 1.11
C GLN A 114 -4.59 15.17 1.59
N GLU A 115 -4.48 14.31 2.60
CA GLU A 115 -3.20 13.79 3.11
C GLU A 115 -2.38 13.13 1.99
N VAL A 116 -2.99 12.24 1.21
CA VAL A 116 -2.31 11.59 0.07
C VAL A 116 -1.87 12.61 -0.97
N THR A 117 -2.74 13.57 -1.29
CA THR A 117 -2.43 14.61 -2.28
C THR A 117 -1.26 15.47 -1.82
N THR A 118 -1.24 15.88 -0.55
CA THR A 118 -0.13 16.62 0.05
C THR A 118 1.17 15.82 -0.03
N ALA A 119 1.17 14.54 0.39
CA ALA A 119 2.35 13.68 0.35
C ALA A 119 2.89 13.51 -1.08
N LEU A 120 2.01 13.40 -2.09
CA LEU A 120 2.40 13.33 -3.50
C LEU A 120 3.14 14.58 -3.97
N PHE A 121 2.68 15.77 -3.58
CA PHE A 121 3.30 17.03 -3.99
C PHE A 121 4.59 17.32 -3.21
N GLU A 122 4.63 17.02 -1.91
CA GLU A 122 5.85 17.17 -1.10
C GLU A 122 6.99 16.29 -1.62
N ASN A 123 6.67 15.09 -2.11
CA ASN A 123 7.64 14.13 -2.65
C ASN A 123 7.76 14.18 -4.18
N PHE A 124 7.20 15.20 -4.84
CA PHE A 124 7.07 15.24 -6.30
C PHE A 124 8.41 15.07 -7.03
N ASN A 125 9.47 15.74 -6.58
CA ASN A 125 10.79 15.66 -7.20
C ASN A 125 11.34 14.22 -7.20
N THR A 126 11.23 13.52 -6.06
CA THR A 126 11.66 12.12 -5.96
C THR A 126 10.80 11.24 -6.87
N LEU A 127 9.48 11.37 -6.78
CA LEU A 127 8.52 10.58 -7.56
C LEU A 127 8.71 10.77 -9.07
N GLN A 128 9.08 11.98 -9.50
CA GLN A 128 9.28 12.31 -10.92
C GLN A 128 10.58 11.75 -11.49
N SER A 129 11.58 11.44 -10.65
CA SER A 129 12.83 10.82 -11.10
C SER A 129 12.71 9.32 -11.40
N ARG A 130 11.59 8.70 -11.02
CA ARG A 130 11.31 7.26 -11.21
C ARG A 130 11.13 6.86 -12.68
N SER A 131 11.08 5.54 -12.94
CA SER A 131 10.80 5.02 -14.28
C SER A 131 9.44 5.46 -14.83
N GLN A 132 9.25 5.41 -16.16
CA GLN A 132 7.98 5.79 -16.80
C GLN A 132 6.77 5.05 -16.20
N SER A 133 6.90 3.73 -15.97
CA SER A 133 5.81 2.92 -15.42
C SER A 133 5.42 3.37 -14.00
N GLN A 134 6.40 3.70 -13.16
CA GLN A 134 6.16 4.20 -11.81
C GLN A 134 5.58 5.62 -11.81
N ARG A 135 6.04 6.51 -12.70
CA ARG A 135 5.44 7.84 -12.89
C ARG A 135 3.98 7.73 -13.31
N PHE A 136 3.67 6.82 -14.23
CA PHE A 136 2.29 6.58 -14.66
C PHE A 136 1.38 6.19 -13.48
N GLN A 137 1.85 5.34 -12.56
CA GLN A 137 1.09 4.98 -11.35
C GLN A 137 0.81 6.19 -10.45
N VAL A 138 1.77 7.10 -10.31
CA VAL A 138 1.61 8.33 -9.52
C VAL A 138 0.54 9.23 -10.15
N TYR A 139 0.61 9.46 -11.47
CA TYR A 139 -0.40 10.26 -12.16
C TYR A 139 -1.78 9.61 -12.14
N GLN A 140 -1.84 8.28 -12.24
CA GLN A 140 -3.09 7.55 -12.13
C GLN A 140 -3.71 7.71 -10.74
N LEU A 141 -2.92 7.57 -9.67
CA LEU A 141 -3.39 7.80 -8.30
C LEU A 141 -3.96 9.22 -8.15
N LEU A 142 -3.23 10.24 -8.62
CA LEU A 142 -3.71 11.62 -8.57
C LEU A 142 -5.03 11.80 -9.33
N ASN A 143 -5.14 11.22 -10.54
CA ASN A 143 -6.35 11.29 -11.34
C ASN A 143 -7.54 10.63 -10.63
N GLU A 144 -7.33 9.44 -10.05
CA GLU A 144 -8.37 8.73 -9.31
C GLU A 144 -8.81 9.49 -8.05
N LEU A 145 -7.87 10.11 -7.33
CA LEU A 145 -8.20 10.97 -6.18
C LEU A 145 -9.07 12.15 -6.61
N MET A 146 -8.73 12.80 -7.72
CA MET A 146 -9.53 13.88 -8.28
C MET A 146 -10.90 13.40 -8.77
N PHE A 147 -10.98 12.21 -9.35
CA PHE A 147 -12.25 11.65 -9.82
C PHE A 147 -13.19 11.28 -8.67
N ASN A 148 -12.68 10.59 -7.65
CA ASN A 148 -13.47 10.04 -6.56
C ASN A 148 -13.72 11.03 -5.40
N HIS A 149 -12.79 11.98 -5.16
CA HIS A 149 -12.79 12.79 -3.94
C HIS A 149 -12.80 14.30 -4.15
N ARG A 150 -12.85 14.80 -5.40
CA ARG A 150 -12.99 16.25 -5.64
C ARG A 150 -14.25 16.79 -4.96
N ALA A 151 -14.14 17.97 -4.36
CA ALA A 151 -15.31 18.71 -3.90
C ALA A 151 -16.10 19.18 -5.13
N GLY A 152 -17.13 18.40 -5.52
CA GLY A 152 -17.94 18.68 -6.70
C GLY A 152 -19.20 17.83 -6.72
N THR A 153 -20.16 18.21 -5.88
CA THR A 153 -21.60 17.98 -6.09
C THR A 153 -22.03 18.68 -7.37
N PHE A 154 -22.78 17.96 -8.20
CA PHE A 154 -23.99 18.53 -8.80
C PHE A 154 -25.18 17.82 -8.17
#